data_AF-A0A8H4UJH0-F1
#
_entry.id   AF-A0A8H4UJH0-F1
#
_cell.length_a   1.000
_cell.length_b   1.000
_cell.length_c   1.000
_cell.angle_alpha   90.00
_cell.angle_beta   90.00
_cell.angle_gamma   90.00
#
_symmetry.space_group_name_H-M   'P 1'
#
loop_
_entity.id
_entity.type
_entity.pdbx_description
1 polymer ?
#
loop_
_entity_poly.entity_id
_entity_poly.type
_entity_poly.pdbx_seq_one_letter_code
_entity_poly.pdbx_strand_id
1 'polypeptide(L)'
;MLHMKEDPTPMGIRMLGKGGIFRTLDADRNVVDAVAFTPQLIKASLDRLPYDEESSKHFRGVDGTKIPKEEWYNPRPGILPPPLEEEHRERSEEVLEGYRKKYYERRKKIEDGTFQTCSVCLMSDNDLGPGLGKRK
;
A
#
# COMPACT_ATOMS: atom_id res chain seq x y z
N MET A 1 -11.40 -4.53 -10.61
CA MET A 1 -10.13 -4.48 -9.85
C MET A 1 -9.43 -3.20 -10.29
N LEU A 2 -9.05 -2.30 -9.37
CA LEU A 2 -8.29 -1.10 -9.74
C LEU A 2 -6.92 -1.56 -10.27
N HIS A 3 -6.66 -1.32 -11.56
CA HIS A 3 -5.38 -1.64 -12.17
C HIS A 3 -4.52 -0.37 -12.17
N MET A 4 -3.68 -0.24 -11.14
CA MET A 4 -2.69 0.83 -11.06
C MET A 4 -1.48 0.48 -11.92
N LYS A 5 -0.85 1.49 -12.52
CA LYS A 5 0.45 1.28 -13.17
C LYS A 5 1.49 0.97 -12.10
N GLU A 6 2.37 0.04 -12.44
CA GLU A 6 3.50 -0.36 -11.60
C GLU A 6 4.80 0.12 -12.23
N ASP A 7 5.82 0.26 -11.39
CA ASP A 7 7.18 0.47 -11.86
C ASP A 7 7.60 -0.77 -12.69
N PRO A 8 8.05 -0.60 -13.95
CA PRO A 8 8.53 -1.72 -14.75
C PRO A 8 9.79 -2.34 -14.15
N THR A 9 10.55 -1.57 -13.37
CA THR A 9 11.61 -2.12 -12.55
C THR A 9 10.96 -2.61 -11.24
N PRO A 10 11.16 -3.85 -10.81
CA PRO A 10 10.53 -4.37 -9.59
C PRO A 10 11.18 -3.82 -8.29
N MET A 11 11.63 -2.57 -8.36
CA MET A 11 12.38 -1.77 -7.40
C MET A 11 11.54 -0.64 -6.80
N GLY A 12 10.41 -0.36 -7.42
CA GLY A 12 9.40 0.54 -6.93
C GLY A 12 8.74 0.07 -5.63
N ILE A 13 7.99 0.99 -5.03
CA ILE A 13 7.21 0.72 -3.82
C ILE A 13 5.78 1.20 -3.98
N ARG A 14 4.88 0.58 -3.22
CA ARG A 14 3.52 1.08 -3.01
C ARG A 14 3.42 1.67 -1.62
N MET A 15 2.93 2.90 -1.52
CA MET A 15 2.79 3.57 -0.23
C MET A 15 1.41 4.24 -0.08
N LEU A 16 0.87 4.18 1.13
CA LEU A 16 -0.27 5.00 1.52
C LEU A 16 0.25 6.28 2.17
N GLY A 17 0.10 7.41 1.50
CA GLY A 17 0.48 8.71 2.06
C GLY A 17 -0.46 9.13 3.19
N LYS A 18 0.07 9.97 4.10
CA LYS A 18 -0.65 10.52 5.26
C LYS A 18 -2.00 11.18 4.93
N GLY A 19 -2.10 11.79 3.75
CA GLY A 19 -3.34 12.39 3.24
C GLY A 19 -4.34 11.40 2.64
N GLY A 20 -4.12 10.09 2.71
CA GLY A 20 -5.01 9.09 2.14
C GLY A 20 -4.84 8.83 0.64
N ILE A 21 -3.74 9.30 0.04
CA ILE A 21 -3.40 9.01 -1.36
C ILE A 21 -2.48 7.80 -1.42
N PHE A 22 -2.91 6.75 -2.11
CA PHE A 22 -2.12 5.56 -2.36
C PHE A 22 -1.35 5.73 -3.66
N ARG A 23 -0.02 5.58 -3.62
CA ARG A 23 0.88 5.82 -4.75
C ARG A 23 1.71 4.58 -5.07
N THR A 24 1.93 4.37 -6.35
CA THR A 24 3.03 3.55 -6.86
C THR A 24 4.19 4.49 -7.18
N LEU A 25 5.36 4.20 -6.63
CA LEU A 25 6.59 4.95 -6.87
C LEU A 25 7.62 4.06 -7.54
N ASP A 26 8.50 4.64 -8.35
CA ASP A 26 9.68 3.95 -8.87
C ASP A 26 10.84 3.92 -7.84
N ALA A 27 12.00 3.43 -8.26
CA ALA A 27 13.22 3.37 -7.46
C ALA A 27 13.75 4.75 -7.01
N ASP A 28 13.52 5.78 -7.82
CA ASP A 28 13.90 7.19 -7.57
C ASP A 28 12.82 7.95 -6.78
N ARG A 29 11.69 7.30 -6.49
CA ARG A 29 10.51 7.85 -5.80
C ARG A 29 9.72 8.84 -6.63
N ASN A 30 9.83 8.79 -7.96
CA ASN A 30 8.86 9.45 -8.82
C ASN A 30 7.52 8.72 -8.76
N VAL A 31 6.43 9.48 -8.85
CA VAL A 31 5.08 8.90 -8.82
C VAL A 31 4.75 8.28 -10.18
N VAL A 32 4.61 6.96 -10.23
CA VAL A 32 4.20 6.21 -11.42
C VAL A 32 2.68 6.23 -11.58
N ASP A 33 1.96 6.02 -10.47
CA ASP A 33 0.51 6.11 -10.43
C ASP A 33 0.01 6.50 -9.04
N ALA A 34 -1.21 7.03 -8.97
CA ALA A 34 -1.81 7.44 -7.71
C ALA A 34 -3.34 7.30 -7.74
N VAL A 35 -3.90 6.92 -6.59
CA VAL A 35 -5.34 6.86 -6.37
C VAL A 35 -5.68 7.38 -4.98
N ALA A 36 -6.74 8.19 -4.88
CA ALA A 36 -7.29 8.56 -3.59
C ALA A 36 -8.05 7.38 -2.97
N PHE A 37 -7.72 7.07 -1.72
CA PHE A 37 -8.50 6.14 -0.93
C PHE A 37 -9.60 6.88 -0.16
N THR A 38 -10.79 6.28 -0.16
CA THR A 38 -11.84 6.63 0.79
C THR A 38 -11.45 6.14 2.20
N PRO A 39 -12.10 6.64 3.27
CA PRO A 39 -11.85 6.13 4.63
C PRO A 39 -11.98 4.60 4.75
N GLN A 40 -12.90 3.99 4.01
CA GLN A 40 -13.08 2.53 3.99
C GLN A 40 -11.89 1.80 3.33
N LEU A 41 -11.32 2.36 2.25
CA LEU A 41 -10.14 1.78 1.61
C LEU A 41 -8.87 1.98 2.45
N ILE A 42 -8.76 3.11 3.16
CA ILE A 42 -7.69 3.32 4.15
C ILE A 42 -7.78 2.25 5.23
N LYS A 43 -8.97 2.03 5.81
CA LYS A 43 -9.19 0.96 6.81
C LYS A 43 -8.81 -0.41 6.26
N ALA A 44 -9.37 -0.80 5.12
CA ALA A 44 -9.06 -2.08 4.50
C ALA A 44 -7.57 -2.25 4.20
N SER A 45 -6.85 -1.15 3.92
CA SER A 45 -5.41 -1.20 3.75
C SER A 45 -4.65 -1.43 5.05
N LEU A 46 -5.04 -0.77 6.15
CA LEU A 46 -4.41 -0.93 7.47
C LEU A 46 -4.65 -2.33 8.05
N ASP A 47 -5.83 -2.91 7.82
CA ASP A 47 -6.19 -4.25 8.32
C ASP A 47 -5.36 -5.40 7.74
N ARG A 48 -4.61 -5.14 6.66
CA ARG A 48 -3.68 -6.12 6.08
C ARG A 48 -2.39 -6.24 6.87
N LEU A 49 -2.11 -5.30 7.77
CA LEU A 49 -0.93 -5.26 8.62
C LEU A 49 -1.35 -5.52 10.08
N PRO A 50 -0.42 -5.93 10.96
CA PRO A 50 -0.68 -5.95 12.39
C PRO A 50 -1.21 -4.60 12.87
N TYR A 51 -2.13 -4.62 13.82
CA TYR A 51 -2.71 -3.41 14.38
C TYR A 51 -1.61 -2.49 14.95
N ASP A 52 -1.67 -1.22 14.56
CA ASP A 52 -0.82 -0.15 15.08
C ASP A 52 -1.71 1.03 15.52
N GLU A 53 -1.58 1.39 16.80
CA GLU A 53 -2.38 2.45 17.41
C GLU A 53 -2.03 3.82 16.82
N GLU A 54 -0.75 4.06 16.55
CA GLU A 54 -0.29 5.34 16.00
C GLU A 54 -0.79 5.54 14.57
N SER A 55 -0.72 4.51 13.72
CA SER A 55 -1.35 4.52 12.40
C SER A 55 -2.86 4.77 12.49
N SER A 56 -3.54 4.10 13.42
CA SER A 56 -4.99 4.24 13.58
C SER A 56 -5.40 5.67 14.01
N LYS A 57 -4.63 6.28 14.92
CA LYS A 57 -4.80 7.70 15.30
C LYS A 57 -4.54 8.63 14.12
N HIS A 58 -3.46 8.36 13.38
CA HIS A 58 -3.05 9.20 12.26
C HIS A 58 -4.08 9.23 11.13
N PHE A 59 -4.65 8.08 10.77
CA PHE A 59 -5.59 7.96 9.68
C PHE A 59 -7.05 8.24 10.06
N ARG A 60 -7.33 8.56 11.34
CA ARG A 60 -8.68 8.86 11.80
C ARG A 60 -9.21 10.12 11.11
N GLY A 61 -10.35 9.98 10.42
CA GLY A 61 -10.98 11.08 9.69
C GLY A 61 -10.27 11.51 8.40
N VAL A 62 -9.20 10.81 8.00
CA VAL A 62 -8.52 11.06 6.72
C VAL A 62 -9.38 10.57 5.56
N ASP A 63 -9.50 11.39 4.52
CA ASP A 63 -10.22 11.08 3.30
C ASP A 63 -9.44 11.61 2.10
N GLY A 64 -8.79 10.69 1.37
CA GLY A 64 -7.96 11.04 0.22
C GLY A 64 -8.75 11.66 -0.93
N THR A 65 -10.07 11.43 -1.01
CA THR A 65 -10.92 11.96 -2.08
C THR A 65 -11.10 13.48 -2.01
N LYS A 66 -10.76 14.09 -0.86
CA LYS A 66 -10.79 15.53 -0.63
C LYS A 66 -9.51 16.25 -1.07
N ILE A 67 -8.46 15.51 -1.40
CA ILE A 67 -7.19 16.08 -1.84
C ILE A 67 -7.26 16.37 -3.34
N PRO A 68 -6.87 17.58 -3.80
CA PRO A 68 -6.86 17.93 -5.21
C PRO A 68 -5.94 17.01 -6.01
N LYS A 69 -6.34 16.69 -7.26
CA LYS A 69 -5.68 15.66 -8.08
C LYS A 69 -4.24 16.02 -8.43
N GLU A 70 -3.90 17.30 -8.47
CA GLU A 70 -2.55 17.80 -8.70
C GLU A 70 -1.58 17.32 -7.61
N GLU A 71 -2.03 17.29 -6.35
CA GLU A 71 -1.23 16.83 -5.19
C GLU A 71 -1.07 15.29 -5.17
N TRP A 72 -1.78 14.57 -6.02
CA TRP A 72 -1.64 13.11 -6.11
C TRP A 72 -0.31 12.74 -6.77
N TYR A 73 0.04 13.44 -7.86
CA TYR A 73 1.26 13.19 -8.62
C TYR A 73 2.41 14.14 -8.23
N ASN A 74 2.10 15.29 -7.62
CA ASN A 74 3.08 16.26 -7.13
C ASN A 74 2.94 16.45 -5.62
N PRO A 75 3.33 15.46 -4.80
CA PRO A 75 3.28 15.59 -3.35
C PRO A 75 4.25 16.67 -2.86
N ARG A 76 3.89 17.33 -1.75
CA ARG A 76 4.75 18.33 -1.13
C ARG A 76 6.10 17.72 -0.70
N PRO A 77 7.20 18.52 -0.70
CA PRO A 77 8.49 18.05 -0.21
C PRO A 77 8.39 17.44 1.19
N GLY A 78 9.04 16.29 1.41
CA GLY A 78 9.04 15.57 2.69
C GLY A 78 7.87 14.60 2.92
N ILE A 79 6.92 14.49 1.97
CA ILE A 79 5.85 13.48 2.05
C ILE A 79 6.30 12.11 1.55
N LEU A 80 7.15 12.09 0.51
CA LEU A 80 7.67 10.85 -0.05
C LEU A 80 8.86 10.35 0.76
N PRO A 81 9.03 9.01 0.88
CA PRO A 81 10.22 8.43 1.48
C PRO A 81 11.45 8.74 0.62
N PRO A 82 12.67 8.62 1.17
CA PRO A 82 13.88 8.80 0.40
C PRO A 82 14.01 7.76 -0.74
N PRO A 83 14.77 8.09 -1.80
CA PRO A 83 15.16 7.15 -2.84
C PRO A 83 15.80 5.88 -2.30
N LEU A 84 15.68 4.79 -3.06
CA LEU A 84 16.35 3.54 -2.71
C LEU A 84 17.87 3.75 -2.79
N GLU A 85 18.58 3.43 -1.72
CA GLU A 85 20.05 3.55 -1.68
C GLU A 85 20.71 2.62 -2.70
N GLU A 86 21.88 3.03 -3.21
CA GLU A 86 22.60 2.30 -4.27
C GLU A 86 22.96 0.87 -3.86
N GLU A 87 23.36 0.65 -2.60
CA GLU A 87 23.66 -0.70 -2.07
C GLU A 87 22.43 -1.64 -2.11
N HIS A 88 21.23 -1.08 -1.98
CA HIS A 88 19.99 -1.83 -2.13
C HIS A 88 19.59 -2.02 -3.60
N ARG A 89 20.04 -1.15 -4.51
CA ARG A 89 19.90 -1.34 -5.95
C ARG A 89 20.72 -2.51 -6.45
N GLU A 90 21.98 -2.61 -6.03
CA GLU A 90 22.89 -3.68 -6.45
C GLU A 90 22.43 -5.06 -5.93
N ARG A 91 21.91 -5.14 -4.70
CA ARG A 91 21.38 -6.40 -4.13
C ARG A 91 20.03 -6.83 -4.70
N SER A 92 19.42 -6.01 -5.54
CA SER A 92 18.04 -6.23 -5.93
C SER A 92 17.84 -7.44 -6.82
N GLU A 93 18.77 -7.76 -7.71
CA GLU A 93 18.60 -8.87 -8.66
C GLU A 93 18.45 -10.22 -7.95
N GLU A 94 19.25 -10.47 -6.92
CA GLU A 94 19.16 -11.70 -6.12
C GLU A 94 17.84 -11.77 -5.33
N VAL A 95 17.45 -10.64 -4.73
CA VAL A 95 16.18 -10.50 -4.01
C VAL A 95 15.01 -10.74 -4.97
N LEU A 96 15.10 -10.24 -6.20
CA LEU A 96 14.08 -10.36 -7.24
C LEU A 96 13.95 -11.77 -7.77
N GLU A 97 15.05 -12.45 -8.06
CA GLU A 97 15.02 -13.86 -8.42
C GLU A 97 14.43 -14.71 -7.29
N GLY A 98 14.77 -14.39 -6.04
CA GLY A 98 14.15 -15.00 -4.85
C GLY A 98 12.63 -14.80 -4.79
N TYR A 99 12.14 -13.59 -5.04
CA TYR A 99 10.70 -13.29 -5.11
C TYR A 99 10.02 -13.99 -6.28
N ARG A 100 10.65 -14.00 -7.46
CA ARG A 100 10.16 -14.65 -8.67
C ARG A 100 9.99 -16.16 -8.46
N LYS A 101 10.98 -16.81 -7.86
CA LYS A 101 10.91 -18.23 -7.48
C LYS A 101 9.75 -18.51 -6.52
N LYS A 102 9.62 -17.71 -5.44
CA LYS A 102 8.51 -17.83 -4.48
C LYS A 102 7.13 -17.66 -5.14
N TYR A 103 7.02 -16.73 -6.08
CA TYR A 103 5.79 -16.49 -6.84
C TYR A 103 5.38 -17.74 -7.63
N TYR A 104 6.29 -18.30 -8.43
CA TYR A 104 6.00 -19.50 -9.22
C TYR A 104 5.72 -20.74 -8.36
N GLU A 105 6.47 -20.93 -7.26
CA GLU A 105 6.21 -22.01 -6.31
C GLU A 105 4.82 -21.90 -5.67
N ARG A 106 4.42 -20.69 -5.24
CA ARG A 106 3.06 -20.46 -4.70
C ARG A 106 2.00 -20.75 -5.76
N ARG A 107 2.21 -20.31 -7.00
CA ARG A 107 1.29 -20.55 -8.12
C ARG A 107 1.12 -22.05 -8.38
N LYS A 108 2.21 -22.82 -8.39
CA LYS A 108 2.17 -24.27 -8.54
C LYS A 108 1.38 -24.94 -7.40
N LYS A 109 1.57 -24.51 -6.15
CA LYS A 109 0.79 -25.04 -5.01
C LYS A 109 -0.71 -24.76 -5.11
N ILE A 110 -1.10 -23.63 -5.70
CA ILE A 110 -2.51 -23.31 -5.99
C ILE A 110 -3.05 -24.24 -7.07
N GLU A 111 -2.30 -24.47 -8.15
CA GLU A 111 -2.69 -25.38 -9.24
C GLU A 111 -2.77 -26.84 -8.78
N ASP A 112 -1.83 -27.27 -7.93
CA ASP A 112 -1.79 -28.60 -7.32
C ASP A 112 -2.83 -28.76 -6.18
N GLY A 113 -3.61 -27.72 -5.87
CA GLY A 113 -4.66 -27.73 -4.83
C GLY A 113 -4.16 -27.82 -3.38
N THR A 114 -2.85 -27.71 -3.17
CA THR A 114 -2.20 -27.78 -1.83
C THR A 114 -2.19 -26.44 -1.09
N PHE A 115 -2.64 -25.36 -1.74
CA PHE A 115 -2.76 -24.04 -1.15
C PHE A 115 -4.10 -23.39 -1.53
N GLN A 116 -4.95 -23.11 -0.55
CA GLN A 116 -6.24 -22.46 -0.76
C GLN A 116 -6.10 -20.94 -0.64
N THR A 117 -6.49 -20.21 -1.69
CA THR A 117 -6.60 -18.75 -1.63
C THR A 117 -7.82 -18.37 -0.79
N CYS A 118 -7.63 -17.59 0.28
CA CYS A 118 -8.76 -17.01 1.01
C CYS A 118 -9.29 -15.79 0.27
N SER A 119 -10.61 -15.65 0.18
CA SER A 119 -11.26 -14.41 -0.24
C SER A 119 -10.90 -13.26 0.72
N VAL A 120 -10.81 -12.03 0.22
CA VAL A 120 -10.54 -10.85 1.05
C VAL A 120 -11.59 -10.76 2.16
N CYS A 121 -11.17 -10.96 3.41
CA CYS A 121 -12.00 -10.83 4.60
C CYS A 121 -11.57 -9.58 5.39
N LEU A 122 -12.54 -8.82 5.90
CA LEU A 122 -12.26 -7.77 6.88
C LEU A 122 -11.74 -8.46 8.15
N MET A 123 -10.49 -8.19 8.48
CA MET A 123 -9.79 -8.87 9.58
C MET A 123 -10.12 -8.26 10.95
N SER A 124 -10.74 -7.07 11.01
CA SER A 124 -10.89 -6.30 12.26
C SER A 124 -12.03 -5.27 12.20
N ASP A 125 -12.71 -5.06 13.33
CA ASP A 125 -13.77 -4.07 13.55
C ASP A 125 -13.27 -2.66 13.95
N ASN A 126 -11.97 -2.37 13.86
CA ASN A 126 -11.39 -1.10 14.36
C ASN A 126 -11.97 0.16 13.66
N ASP A 127 -12.90 0.89 14.27
CA ASP A 127 -13.50 2.06 13.61
C ASP A 127 -12.51 3.24 13.45
N LEU A 128 -12.18 3.57 12.19
CA LEU A 128 -11.39 4.76 11.78
C LEU A 128 -12.27 5.99 11.51
N GLY A 129 -13.58 5.86 11.70
CA GLY A 129 -14.51 6.99 11.66
C GLY A 129 -14.15 8.07 12.69
N PRO A 130 -14.80 9.24 12.62
CA PRO A 130 -14.50 10.40 13.47
C PRO A 130 -14.78 10.20 14.97
N GLY A 131 -14.96 8.96 15.44
CA GLY A 131 -15.31 8.66 16.82
C GLY A 131 -16.73 9.13 17.09
N LEU A 132 -17.73 8.33 16.72
CA LEU A 132 -19.02 8.49 17.36
C LEU A 132 -18.80 8.10 18.82
N GLY A 133 -18.66 9.11 19.68
CA GLY A 133 -18.66 8.93 21.13
C GLY A 133 -19.75 7.94 21.50
N LYS A 134 -19.42 6.96 22.36
CA LYS A 134 -20.27 5.84 22.71
C LYS A 134 -21.74 6.30 22.75
N ARG A 135 -22.57 5.80 21.83
CA ARG A 135 -24.01 6.00 21.94
C ARG A 135 -24.39 5.38 23.28
N LYS A 136 -24.91 6.23 24.16
CA LYS A 136 -25.44 5.84 25.47
C LYS A 136 -26.54 4.80 25.32
#